data_AF-A0A354BF40-F1
#
_entry.id   AF-A0A354BF40-F1
#
_cell.length_a   1.000
_cell.length_b   1.000
_cell.length_c   1.000
_cell.angle_alpha   90.00
_cell.angle_beta   90.00
_cell.angle_gamma   90.00
#
_symmetry.space_group_name_H-M   'P 1'
#
loop_
_entity.id
_entity.type
_entity.pdbx_description
1 polymer ?
#
loop_
_entity_poly.entity_id
_entity_poly.type
_entity_poly.pdbx_seq_one_letter_code
_entity_poly.pdbx_strand_id
1 'polypeptide(L)' 'GLRHFRVRNHGDIARIEVAPNDLPWIIEPARCTRITARLKELGFQFVTVDLDGYRPGG' A
#
# COMPACT_ATOMS: atom_id res chain seq x y z
N GLY A 1 14.30 -1.55 -0.38
CA GLY A 1 13.04 -1.90 0.28
C GLY A 1 12.43 -0.66 0.89
N LEU A 2 11.11 -0.62 1.06
CA LEU A 2 10.39 0.52 1.65
C LEU A 2 10.86 0.72 3.10
N ARG A 3 11.27 1.95 3.45
CA ARG A 3 11.72 2.27 4.81
C ARG A 3 10.60 2.82 5.69
N HIS A 4 9.66 3.54 5.08
CA HIS A 4 8.52 4.13 5.77
C HIS A 4 7.25 3.78 5.01
N PHE A 5 6.52 2.77 5.50
CA PHE A 5 5.22 2.40 4.97
C PHE A 5 4.29 1.98 6.10
N ARG A 6 2.98 2.09 5.85
CA ARG A 6 1.93 1.59 6.74
C ARG A 6 0.85 0.93 5.91
N VAL A 7 0.33 -0.19 6.37
CA VAL A 7 -0.90 -0.78 5.84
C VAL A 7 -1.98 -0.54 6.89
N ARG A 8 -3.01 0.23 6.54
CA ARG A 8 -4.18 0.46 7.39
C ARG A 8 -5.31 -0.46 6.97
N ASN A 9 -5.96 -1.05 7.96
CA ASN A 9 -7.17 -1.83 7.78
C ASN A 9 -8.39 -0.89 7.86
N HIS A 10 -9.20 -0.88 6.80
CA HIS A 10 -10.50 -0.21 6.73
C HIS A 10 -11.58 -1.22 6.35
N GLY A 11 -11.77 -2.23 7.21
CA GLY A 11 -12.68 -3.35 6.97
C GLY A 11 -12.15 -4.22 5.83
N ASP A 12 -12.83 -4.19 4.69
CA ASP A 12 -12.48 -4.98 3.51
C ASP A 12 -11.35 -4.35 2.67
N ILE A 13 -10.87 -3.17 3.06
CA ILE A 13 -9.87 -2.40 2.33
C ILE A 13 -8.53 -2.39 3.08
N ALA A 14 -7.47 -2.84 2.42
CA ALA A 14 -6.11 -2.54 2.81
C ALA A 14 -5.67 -1.24 2.13
N ARG A 15 -5.45 -0.18 2.92
CA ARG A 15 -4.89 1.08 2.42
C ARG A 15 -3.40 1.17 2.73
N ILE A 16 -2.59 1.25 1.69
CA ILE A 16 -1.14 1.35 1.79
C ILE A 16 -0.72 2.81 1.76
N GLU A 17 -0.03 3.26 2.79
CA GLU A 17 0.57 4.59 2.90
C GLU A 17 2.09 4.45 2.72
N VAL A 18 2.66 5.15 1.74
CA VAL A 18 4.11 5.20 1.45
C VAL A 18 4.56 6.64 1.24
N ALA A 19 5.85 6.92 1.41
CA ALA A 19 6.38 8.23 1.03
C ALA A 19 6.11 8.51 -0.47
N PRO A 20 5.88 9.77 -0.89
CA PRO A 20 5.62 10.09 -2.30
C PRO A 20 6.72 9.58 -3.25
N ASN A 21 7.99 9.64 -2.82
CA ASN A 21 9.14 9.16 -3.59
C ASN A 21 9.16 7.63 -3.77
N ASP A 22 8.45 6.90 -2.91
CA ASP A 22 8.32 5.44 -2.97
C ASP A 22 7.10 4.99 -3.79
N LEU A 23 6.21 5.92 -4.18
CA LEU A 23 5.01 5.61 -4.96
C LEU A 23 5.35 4.95 -6.32
N PRO A 24 6.32 5.43 -7.12
CA PRO A 24 6.69 4.76 -8.37
C PRO A 24 7.21 3.32 -8.15
N TRP A 25 7.82 3.06 -6.98
CA TRP A 25 8.33 1.75 -6.62
C TRP A 25 7.19 0.77 -6.35
N ILE A 26 6.10 1.20 -5.70
CA ILE A 26 4.99 0.32 -5.34
C ILE A 26 4.03 0.04 -6.50
N ILE A 27 3.80 1.03 -7.36
CA ILE A 27 2.86 0.93 -8.49
C ILE A 27 3.46 0.24 -9.73
N GLU A 28 4.75 -0.10 -9.70
CA GLU A 28 5.37 -0.89 -10.76
C GLU A 28 4.59 -2.21 -10.97
N PRO A 29 4.22 -2.59 -12.21
CA PRO A 29 3.22 -3.63 -12.46
C PRO A 29 3.49 -4.97 -11.77
N ALA A 30 4.73 -5.46 -11.78
CA ALA A 30 5.06 -6.74 -11.16
C ALA A 30 4.94 -6.68 -9.63
N ARG A 31 5.38 -5.58 -9.02
CA ARG A 31 5.24 -5.35 -7.57
C ARG A 31 3.79 -5.14 -7.17
N CYS A 32 3.05 -4.28 -7.86
CA CYS A 32 1.65 -4.02 -7.59
C CYS A 32 0.82 -5.31 -7.62
N THR A 33 1.05 -6.15 -8.64
CA THR A 33 0.37 -7.45 -8.77
C THR A 33 0.69 -8.36 -7.58
N ARG A 34 1.97 -8.49 -7.23
CA ARG A 34 2.41 -9.34 -6.12
C ARG A 34 1.87 -8.85 -4.77
N ILE A 35 1.91 -7.55 -4.52
CA ILE A 35 1.41 -6.94 -3.28
C ILE A 35 -0.09 -7.16 -3.16
N THR A 36 -0.84 -6.91 -4.25
CA THR A 36 -2.29 -7.08 -4.28
C THR A 36 -2.69 -8.52 -4.02
N ALA A 37 -2.03 -9.50 -4.66
CA ALA A 37 -2.30 -10.91 -4.45
C ALA A 37 -2.11 -11.31 -2.97
N ARG A 38 -0.99 -10.89 -2.36
CA ARG A 38 -0.68 -11.21 -0.96
C ARG A 38 -1.68 -10.58 0.02
N LEU A 39 -2.09 -9.33 -0.20
CA LEU A 39 -3.08 -8.70 0.67
C LEU A 39 -4.48 -9.33 0.50
N LYS A 40 -4.83 -9.77 -0.71
CA LYS A 40 -6.08 -10.52 -0.93
C LYS A 40 -6.07 -11.89 -0.26
N GLU A 41 -4.94 -12.59 -0.25
CA GLU A 41 -4.76 -13.84 0.52
C GLU A 41 -4.98 -13.64 2.03
N LEU A 42 -4.76 -12.43 2.55
CA LEU A 42 -5.02 -12.07 3.95
C LEU A 42 -6.48 -11.69 4.24
N GLY A 43 -7.37 -11.73 3.23
CA GLY A 43 -8.81 -11.50 3.38
C GLY A 43 -9.31 -10.10 2.97
N PHE A 44 -8.44 -9.21 2.49
CA PHE A 44 -8.88 -7.91 1.98
C PHE A 44 -9.53 -8.05 0.59
N GLN A 45 -10.70 -7.45 0.39
CA GLN A 45 -11.34 -7.42 -0.94
C GLN A 45 -10.65 -6.39 -1.86
N PHE A 46 -10.25 -5.26 -1.29
CA PHE A 46 -9.67 -4.15 -2.03
C PHE A 46 -8.30 -3.75 -1.45
N VAL A 47 -7.39 -3.40 -2.35
CA VAL A 47 -6.06 -2.89 -2.01
C VAL A 47 -5.93 -1.53 -2.67
N THR A 48 -5.62 -0.51 -1.87
CA THR A 48 -5.51 0.88 -2.32
C THR A 48 -4.18 1.47 -1.88
N VAL A 49 -3.71 2.49 -2.60
CA VAL A 49 -2.54 3.28 -2.20
C VAL A 49 -3.01 4.69 -1.92
N ASP A 50 -2.60 5.23 -0.78
CA ASP A 50 -2.89 6.60 -0.38
C ASP A 50 -2.00 7.56 -1.19
N LEU A 51 -2.64 8.40 -2.00
CA LEU A 51 -1.96 9.37 -2.85
C LEU A 51 -1.46 10.60 -2.08
N ASP A 52 -2.05 10.89 -0.91
CA ASP A 52 -1.52 11.90 0.02
C ASP A 52 -0.26 11.41 0.75
N GLY A 53 0.02 10.10 0.64
CA GLY A 53 1.23 9.45 1.09
C GLY A 53 1.35 9.29 2.61
N TYR A 54 2.50 8.77 3.02
CA TYR A 54 2.91 8.64 4.41
C TYR A 54 3.37 10.00 4.93
N ARG A 55 2.58 10.62 5.82
CA ARG A 55 2.98 11.82 6.55
C ARG A 55 3.61 11.40 7.89
N PRO A 56 4.92 11.64 8.12
CA PRO A 56 5.55 11.45 9.43
C PRO A 56 5.11 12.59 10.35
N GLY A 57 3.90 12.48 10.91
CA GLY A 57 3.29 13.50 11.75
C GLY A 57 1.80 13.57 11.50
N GLY A 58 1.02 13.09 12.46
CA GLY A 58 -0.23 13.79 12.78
C GLY A 58 0.13 15.07 13.53
#